data_AF-A0A498H6M9-F1
#
_entry.id   AF-A0A498H6M9-F1
#
_cell.length_a   1.000
_cell.length_b   1.000
_cell.length_c   1.000
_cell.angle_alpha   90.00
_cell.angle_beta   90.00
_cell.angle_gamma   90.00
#
_symmetry.space_group_name_H-M   'P 1'
#
loop_
_entity.id
_entity.type
_entity.pdbx_description
1 polymer ?
#
loop_
_entity_poly.entity_id
_entity_poly.type
_entity_poly.pdbx_seq_one_letter_code
_entity_poly.pdbx_strand_id
1 'polypeptide(L)'
;MFLLVTILLTKCGSNNFPENILLEYFLFYFWGFKMSKIMNSLILCLILCSTVIYSGCISNQTEEKKVTELTDIDQHIITKVSVRNGMSGDLSTTNDRVKIEKLISQLDRYSLEEKGNQEPMFGYRYSIKFYSGSSKISNIVIVDSKIMQVDEVYYDVINSPLDLVTIDKLVDSM
;
A
#
# COMPACT_ATOMS: atom_id res chain seq x y z
N MET A 1 -5.18 36.22 31.47
CA MET A 1 -6.32 36.26 32.41
C MET A 1 -6.12 37.18 33.63
N PHE A 2 -4.91 37.69 33.89
CA PHE A 2 -4.71 38.69 34.96
C PHE A 2 -5.15 40.12 34.57
N LEU A 3 -5.26 40.44 33.27
CA LEU A 3 -5.61 41.79 32.83
C LEU A 3 -7.11 42.13 32.93
N LEU A 4 -8.01 41.12 32.92
CA LEU A 4 -9.46 41.37 32.95
C LEU A 4 -9.97 41.67 34.37
N VAL A 5 -9.29 41.18 35.40
CA VAL A 5 -9.72 41.31 36.80
C VAL A 5 -9.46 42.72 37.33
N THR A 6 -8.40 43.38 36.87
CA THR A 6 -8.10 44.76 37.26
C THR A 6 -9.08 45.78 36.68
N ILE A 7 -9.69 45.48 35.52
CA ILE A 7 -10.66 46.36 34.84
C ILE A 7 -12.01 46.41 35.59
N LEU A 8 -12.39 45.34 36.29
CA LEU A 8 -13.66 45.30 37.04
C LEU A 8 -13.58 45.99 38.40
N LEU A 9 -12.39 46.08 39.01
CA LEU A 9 -12.22 46.69 40.34
C LEU A 9 -12.08 48.22 40.33
N THR A 10 -11.84 48.85 39.19
CA THR A 10 -11.66 50.31 39.10
C THR A 10 -12.96 51.08 38.84
N LYS A 11 -14.08 50.40 38.54
CA LYS A 11 -15.33 51.09 38.11
C LYS A 11 -16.43 51.21 39.17
N CYS A 12 -16.26 50.66 40.36
CA CYS A 12 -17.22 50.85 41.45
C CYS A 12 -16.50 51.23 42.74
N GLY A 13 -16.29 52.53 42.91
CA GLY A 13 -16.24 53.10 44.25
C GLY A 13 -17.65 53.04 44.85
N SER A 14 -17.83 52.21 45.87
CA SER A 14 -18.74 52.47 46.99
C SER A 14 -18.60 51.35 48.00
N ASN A 15 -18.31 51.72 49.24
CA ASN A 15 -18.15 50.83 50.38
C ASN A 15 -19.48 50.11 50.65
N ASN A 16 -19.53 48.80 50.40
CA ASN A 16 -20.28 47.79 51.16
C ASN A 16 -20.21 46.45 50.40
N PHE A 17 -19.23 45.61 50.74
CA PHE A 17 -19.14 44.25 50.24
C PHE A 17 -19.76 43.28 51.26
N PRO A 18 -20.81 42.51 50.90
CA PRO A 18 -21.29 41.42 51.74
C PRO A 18 -20.34 40.22 51.69
N GLU A 19 -20.06 39.61 52.85
CA GLU A 19 -19.11 38.48 53.04
C GLU A 19 -19.38 37.26 52.12
N ASN A 20 -20.58 37.14 51.56
CA ASN A 20 -20.96 36.04 50.66
C ASN A 20 -20.25 36.06 49.29
N ILE A 21 -19.75 37.20 48.81
CA ILE A 21 -19.09 37.25 47.51
C ILE A 21 -17.68 36.64 47.59
N LEU A 22 -16.96 36.82 48.69
CA LEU A 22 -15.61 36.24 48.85
C LEU A 22 -15.62 34.70 48.87
N LEU A 23 -16.69 34.08 49.37
CA LEU A 23 -16.82 32.61 49.42
C LEU A 23 -17.04 32.01 48.01
N GLU A 24 -17.85 32.66 47.17
CA GLU A 24 -18.08 32.20 45.79
C GLU A 24 -16.83 32.36 44.92
N TYR A 25 -16.06 33.44 45.09
CA TYR A 25 -14.78 33.60 44.41
C TYR A 25 -13.73 32.59 44.88
N PHE A 26 -13.70 32.25 46.17
CA PHE A 26 -12.79 31.23 46.70
C PHE A 26 -13.13 29.83 46.17
N LEU A 27 -14.43 29.49 46.07
CA LEU A 27 -14.90 28.24 45.47
C LEU A 27 -14.62 28.19 43.96
N PHE A 28 -14.81 29.30 43.22
CA PHE A 28 -14.46 29.38 41.80
C PHE A 28 -12.94 29.26 41.56
N TYR A 29 -12.12 29.84 42.43
CA TYR A 29 -10.66 29.74 42.36
C TYR A 29 -10.18 28.32 42.67
N PHE A 30 -10.79 27.64 43.66
CA PHE A 30 -10.46 26.27 44.02
C PHE A 30 -10.92 25.25 42.95
N TRP A 31 -12.08 25.47 42.32
CA TRP A 31 -12.54 24.68 41.19
C TRP A 31 -11.69 24.93 39.93
N GLY A 32 -11.34 26.18 39.62
CA GLY A 32 -10.48 26.55 38.49
C GLY A 32 -9.03 26.07 38.62
N PHE A 33 -8.47 26.07 39.84
CA PHE A 33 -7.09 25.63 40.08
C PHE A 33 -6.94 24.10 39.99
N LYS A 34 -7.99 23.34 40.37
CA LYS A 34 -7.99 21.86 40.24
C LYS A 34 -8.28 21.40 38.80
N MET A 35 -9.04 22.18 38.04
CA MET A 35 -9.36 21.89 36.63
C MET A 35 -8.24 22.27 35.65
N SER A 36 -7.31 23.17 36.00
CA SER A 36 -6.21 23.58 35.09
C SER A 36 -5.20 22.46 34.85
N LYS A 37 -4.86 21.64 35.86
CA LYS A 37 -3.94 20.50 35.71
C LYS A 37 -4.57 19.36 34.90
N ILE A 38 -5.88 19.14 35.05
CA ILE A 38 -6.62 18.07 34.36
C ILE A 38 -6.90 18.47 32.90
N MET A 39 -7.32 19.72 32.64
CA MET A 39 -7.50 20.24 31.27
C MET A 39 -6.18 20.28 30.50
N ASN A 40 -5.07 20.71 31.10
CA ASN A 40 -3.79 20.78 30.41
C ASN A 40 -3.24 19.38 30.08
N SER A 41 -3.50 18.39 30.94
CA SER A 41 -3.19 16.97 30.70
C SER A 41 -4.04 16.38 29.57
N LEU A 42 -5.35 16.68 29.54
CA LEU A 42 -6.27 16.23 28.48
C LEU A 42 -5.95 16.86 27.12
N ILE A 43 -5.57 18.13 27.09
CA ILE A 43 -5.15 18.83 25.86
C ILE A 43 -3.84 18.23 25.34
N LEU A 44 -2.85 17.95 26.21
CA LEU A 44 -1.62 17.25 25.82
C LEU A 44 -1.91 15.84 25.27
N CYS A 45 -2.85 15.13 25.91
CA CYS A 45 -3.26 13.79 25.50
C CYS A 45 -3.95 13.80 24.13
N LEU A 46 -4.82 14.79 23.85
CA LEU A 46 -5.44 14.97 22.55
C LEU A 46 -4.43 15.34 21.46
N ILE A 47 -3.43 16.18 21.76
CA ILE A 47 -2.34 16.53 20.83
C ILE A 47 -1.48 15.30 20.52
N LEU A 48 -1.11 14.51 21.54
CA LEU A 48 -0.37 13.24 21.36
C LEU A 48 -1.19 12.18 20.61
N CYS A 49 -2.51 12.10 20.82
CA CYS A 49 -3.36 11.19 20.07
C CYS A 49 -3.50 11.62 18.59
N SER A 50 -3.53 12.94 18.32
CA SER A 50 -3.62 13.45 16.94
C SER A 50 -2.36 13.21 16.11
N THR A 51 -1.16 13.16 16.72
CA THR A 51 0.07 12.81 16.01
C THR A 51 0.17 11.32 15.65
N VAL A 52 -0.47 10.44 16.43
CA VAL A 52 -0.59 8.99 16.11
C VAL A 52 -1.58 8.74 14.97
N ILE A 53 -2.59 9.61 14.80
CA ILE A 53 -3.57 9.49 13.71
C ILE A 53 -2.98 10.01 12.38
N TYR A 54 -2.05 10.97 12.41
CA TYR A 54 -1.45 11.54 11.20
C TYR A 54 -0.31 10.71 10.59
N SER A 55 0.24 9.71 11.29
CA SER A 55 1.30 8.85 10.74
C SER A 55 0.79 7.74 9.80
N GLY A 56 -0.52 7.69 9.51
CA GLY A 56 -1.13 6.63 8.71
C GLY A 56 -1.30 6.91 7.21
N CYS A 57 -1.12 8.15 6.75
CA CYS A 57 -1.15 8.45 5.31
C CYS A 57 0.26 8.27 4.72
N ILE A 58 0.78 7.05 4.78
CA ILE A 58 1.75 6.63 3.76
C ILE A 58 0.92 6.64 2.48
N SER A 59 1.18 7.59 1.59
CA SER A 59 0.73 7.45 0.22
C SER A 59 1.32 6.13 -0.26
N ASN A 60 0.48 5.12 -0.48
CA ASN A 60 0.87 3.99 -1.31
C ASN A 60 1.19 4.62 -2.66
N GLN A 61 2.45 4.98 -2.87
CA GLN A 61 2.95 5.14 -4.21
C GLN A 61 2.81 3.74 -4.77
N THR A 62 1.89 3.59 -5.72
CA THR A 62 1.84 2.40 -6.56
C THR A 62 3.23 2.27 -7.18
N GLU A 63 4.07 1.44 -6.57
CA GLU A 63 5.36 1.09 -7.14
C GLU A 63 5.04 0.24 -8.37
N GLU A 64 5.28 0.81 -9.55
CA GLU A 64 5.26 0.06 -10.79
C GLU A 64 6.39 -0.98 -10.72
N LYS A 65 6.04 -2.26 -10.83
CA LYS A 65 7.01 -3.35 -10.77
C LYS A 65 7.09 -4.09 -12.09
N LYS A 66 8.28 -4.61 -12.39
CA LYS A 66 8.52 -5.49 -13.55
C LYS A 66 8.44 -6.96 -13.14
N VAL A 67 8.29 -7.84 -14.13
CA VAL A 67 8.25 -9.30 -13.88
C VAL A 67 9.54 -9.78 -13.25
N THR A 68 10.69 -9.32 -13.74
CA THR A 68 11.99 -9.69 -13.18
C THR A 68 12.21 -9.14 -11.78
N GLU A 69 11.59 -8.02 -11.41
CA GLU A 69 11.66 -7.47 -10.05
C GLU A 69 10.77 -8.24 -9.06
N LEU A 70 9.72 -8.89 -9.56
CA LEU A 70 8.77 -9.68 -8.77
C LEU A 70 9.18 -11.16 -8.65
N THR A 71 10.25 -11.58 -9.32
CA THR A 71 10.66 -12.99 -9.42
C THR A 71 12.17 -13.13 -9.28
N ASP A 72 12.66 -14.31 -8.92
CA ASP A 72 14.11 -14.55 -8.87
C ASP A 72 14.72 -14.92 -10.24
N ILE A 73 14.07 -14.52 -11.34
CA ILE A 73 14.48 -14.91 -12.71
C ILE A 73 15.83 -14.30 -13.09
N ASP A 74 16.12 -13.08 -12.66
CA ASP A 74 17.38 -12.36 -12.93
C ASP A 74 18.54 -12.88 -12.06
N GLN A 75 18.24 -13.44 -10.89
CA GLN A 75 19.21 -14.03 -9.96
C GLN A 75 19.68 -15.43 -10.39
N HIS A 76 19.00 -16.07 -11.34
CA HIS A 76 19.26 -17.45 -11.74
C HIS A 76 19.53 -17.59 -13.24
N ILE A 77 20.40 -18.53 -13.60
CA ILE A 77 20.49 -18.96 -15.00
C ILE A 77 19.27 -19.82 -15.30
N ILE A 78 18.37 -19.30 -16.12
CA ILE A 78 17.20 -20.04 -16.60
C ILE A 78 17.65 -21.07 -17.65
N THR A 79 17.40 -22.33 -17.33
CA THR A 79 17.79 -23.50 -18.15
C THR A 79 16.65 -24.06 -18.98
N LYS A 80 15.40 -23.82 -18.57
CA LYS A 80 14.21 -24.34 -19.22
C LYS A 80 13.02 -23.45 -18.91
N VAL A 81 12.16 -23.29 -19.91
CA VAL A 81 10.82 -22.71 -19.77
C VAL A 81 9.79 -23.73 -20.23
N SER A 82 8.69 -23.81 -19.49
CA SER A 82 7.52 -24.62 -19.84
C SER A 82 6.30 -23.72 -19.91
N VAL A 83 5.59 -23.74 -21.03
CA VAL A 83 4.37 -22.97 -21.25
C VAL A 83 3.20 -23.92 -21.47
N ARG A 84 2.16 -23.78 -20.64
CA ARG A 84 0.88 -24.47 -20.83
C ARG A 84 -0.14 -23.49 -21.40
N ASN A 85 -0.72 -23.82 -22.55
CA ASN A 85 -1.85 -23.09 -23.11
C ASN A 85 -3.13 -23.44 -22.33
N GLY A 86 -3.81 -22.45 -21.78
CA GLY A 86 -5.03 -22.68 -20.98
C GLY A 86 -6.27 -22.99 -21.81
N MET A 87 -6.26 -22.71 -23.12
CA MET A 87 -7.37 -23.02 -24.02
C MET A 87 -7.29 -24.42 -24.61
N SER A 88 -6.11 -24.84 -25.09
CA SER A 88 -5.92 -26.17 -25.70
C SER A 88 -5.42 -27.22 -24.71
N GLY A 89 -4.77 -26.80 -23.62
CA GLY A 89 -4.07 -27.68 -22.69
C GLY A 89 -2.68 -28.10 -23.17
N ASP A 90 -2.24 -27.65 -24.34
CA ASP A 90 -0.93 -28.00 -24.90
C ASP A 90 0.22 -27.52 -24.02
N LEU A 91 1.29 -28.31 -24.01
CA LEU A 91 2.51 -28.02 -23.26
C LEU A 91 3.66 -27.84 -24.24
N SER A 92 4.15 -26.61 -24.35
CA SER A 92 5.37 -26.28 -25.07
C SER A 92 6.52 -26.12 -24.09
N THR A 93 7.70 -26.62 -24.44
CA THR A 93 8.89 -26.50 -23.59
C THR A 93 10.10 -26.11 -24.42
N THR A 94 10.92 -25.21 -23.91
CA THR A 94 12.16 -24.82 -24.56
C THR A 94 13.31 -24.72 -23.55
N ASN A 95 14.49 -25.10 -24.02
CA ASN A 95 15.79 -24.92 -23.40
C ASN A 95 16.72 -24.05 -24.29
N ASP A 96 16.18 -23.48 -25.37
CA ASP A 96 16.87 -22.51 -26.22
C ASP A 96 16.97 -21.18 -25.48
N ARG A 97 18.20 -20.78 -25.14
CA ARG A 97 18.50 -19.56 -24.40
C ARG A 97 17.99 -18.30 -25.10
N VAL A 98 18.07 -18.22 -26.42
CA VAL A 98 17.63 -17.04 -27.19
C VAL A 98 16.11 -16.91 -27.13
N LYS A 99 15.36 -18.02 -27.20
CA LYS A 99 13.90 -18.00 -27.04
C LYS A 99 13.50 -17.62 -25.61
N ILE A 100 14.21 -18.14 -24.61
CA ILE A 100 13.96 -17.84 -23.20
C ILE A 100 14.19 -16.34 -22.92
N GLU A 101 15.33 -15.80 -23.34
CA GLU A 101 15.65 -14.38 -23.16
C GLU A 101 14.63 -13.48 -23.85
N LYS A 102 14.21 -13.81 -25.08
CA LYS A 102 13.14 -13.08 -25.79
C LYS A 102 11.81 -13.09 -25.03
N LEU A 103 11.43 -14.23 -24.44
CA LEU A 103 10.20 -14.33 -23.65
C LEU A 103 10.29 -13.46 -22.39
N ILE A 104 11.39 -13.55 -21.64
CA ILE A 104 11.60 -12.74 -20.42
C ILE A 104 11.55 -11.26 -20.79
N SER A 105 12.32 -10.83 -21.80
CA SER A 105 12.32 -9.45 -22.26
C SER A 105 10.93 -8.98 -22.71
N GLN A 106 10.12 -9.85 -23.33
CA GLN A 106 8.76 -9.47 -23.72
C GLN A 106 7.85 -9.28 -22.50
N LEU A 107 7.94 -10.14 -21.48
CA LEU A 107 7.17 -10.03 -20.26
C LEU A 107 7.57 -8.80 -19.43
N ASP A 108 8.85 -8.44 -19.42
CA ASP A 108 9.41 -7.35 -18.62
C ASP A 108 9.08 -5.94 -19.17
N ARG A 109 8.51 -5.85 -20.36
CA ARG A 109 8.05 -4.57 -20.95
C ARG A 109 6.87 -3.97 -20.20
N TYR A 110 6.11 -4.79 -19.49
CA TYR A 110 4.86 -4.39 -18.85
C TYR A 110 5.12 -3.88 -17.43
N SER A 111 4.42 -2.83 -17.03
CA SER A 111 4.42 -2.35 -15.65
C SER A 111 3.24 -3.00 -14.92
N LEU A 112 3.50 -3.51 -13.72
CA LEU A 112 2.56 -4.26 -12.92
C LEU A 112 2.25 -3.50 -11.62
N GLU A 113 0.97 -3.43 -11.29
CA GLU A 113 0.46 -2.94 -10.01
C GLU A 113 -0.28 -4.09 -9.31
N GLU A 114 0.03 -4.34 -8.05
CA GLU A 114 -0.63 -5.40 -7.29
C GLU A 114 -2.13 -5.10 -7.17
N LYS A 115 -2.98 -6.08 -7.50
CA LYS A 115 -4.43 -5.90 -7.38
C LYS A 115 -4.82 -5.82 -5.91
N GLY A 116 -5.62 -4.80 -5.55
CA GLY A 116 -6.21 -4.74 -4.21
C GLY A 116 -7.17 -5.90 -3.89
N ASN A 117 -7.79 -6.49 -4.93
CA ASN A 117 -8.59 -7.72 -4.82
C ASN A 117 -7.81 -8.92 -5.38
N GLN A 118 -7.56 -9.91 -4.53
CA GLN A 118 -6.83 -11.15 -4.83
C GLN A 118 -7.77 -12.37 -4.97
N GLU A 119 -9.05 -12.14 -5.28
CA GLU A 119 -10.00 -13.23 -5.55
C GLU A 119 -9.51 -14.14 -6.70
N PRO A 120 -9.60 -15.47 -6.53
CA PRO A 120 -9.20 -16.40 -7.57
C PRO A 120 -9.94 -16.17 -8.88
N MET A 121 -9.18 -16.11 -9.98
CA MET A 121 -9.74 -16.00 -11.32
C MET A 121 -9.79 -17.36 -12.01
N PHE A 122 -10.90 -17.65 -12.67
CA PHE A 122 -11.08 -18.91 -13.39
C PHE A 122 -10.63 -18.78 -14.84
N GLY A 123 -9.79 -19.74 -15.27
CA GLY A 123 -9.22 -19.76 -16.61
C GLY A 123 -7.99 -18.86 -16.74
N TYR A 124 -7.19 -19.14 -17.76
CA TYR A 124 -6.02 -18.36 -18.12
C TYR A 124 -5.66 -18.59 -19.57
N ARG A 125 -4.89 -17.67 -20.16
CA ARG A 125 -4.33 -17.81 -21.50
C ARG A 125 -3.08 -18.69 -21.49
N TYR A 126 -2.10 -18.36 -20.64
CA TYR A 126 -0.86 -19.13 -20.50
C TYR A 126 -0.43 -19.28 -19.04
N SER A 127 0.12 -20.45 -18.69
CA SER A 127 0.91 -20.66 -17.47
C SER A 127 2.36 -20.96 -17.86
N ILE A 128 3.27 -20.10 -17.44
CA ILE A 128 4.68 -20.06 -17.83
C ILE A 128 5.52 -20.36 -16.60
N LYS A 129 6.27 -21.45 -16.63
CA LYS A 129 7.14 -21.88 -15.53
C LYS A 129 8.60 -21.76 -15.95
N PHE A 130 9.38 -21.05 -15.15
CA PHE A 130 10.83 -20.88 -15.33
C PHE A 130 11.60 -21.82 -14.41
N TYR A 131 12.67 -22.42 -14.93
CA TYR A 131 13.48 -23.40 -14.20
C TYR A 131 14.97 -23.10 -14.27
N SER A 132 15.66 -23.30 -13.15
CA SER A 132 17.12 -23.41 -13.09
C SER A 132 17.49 -24.85 -12.72
N GLY A 133 18.06 -25.58 -13.68
CA GLY A 133 18.18 -27.02 -13.61
C GLY A 133 16.82 -27.71 -13.48
N SER A 134 16.65 -28.50 -12.42
CA SER A 134 15.40 -29.18 -12.07
C SER A 134 14.46 -28.34 -11.20
N SER A 135 14.94 -27.22 -10.64
CA SER A 135 14.19 -26.40 -9.69
C SER A 135 13.32 -25.38 -10.42
N LYS A 136 12.04 -25.30 -10.04
CA LYS A 136 11.13 -24.24 -10.49
C LYS A 136 11.51 -22.95 -9.75
N ILE A 137 11.79 -21.89 -10.51
CA ILE A 137 12.14 -20.56 -9.98
C ILE A 137 10.88 -19.72 -9.80
N SER A 138 10.07 -19.61 -10.84
CA SER A 138 8.86 -18.79 -10.81
C SER A 138 7.77 -19.36 -11.72
N ASN A 139 6.52 -19.01 -11.42
CA ASN A 139 5.36 -19.27 -12.25
C ASN A 139 4.61 -17.97 -12.54
N ILE A 140 4.48 -17.66 -13.82
CA ILE A 140 3.71 -16.52 -14.33
C ILE A 140 2.48 -17.05 -15.04
N VAL A 141 1.30 -16.53 -14.70
CA VAL A 141 0.05 -16.86 -15.38
C VAL A 141 -0.50 -15.60 -16.04
N ILE A 142 -0.68 -15.66 -17.35
CA ILE A 142 -1.37 -14.62 -18.12
C ILE A 142 -2.84 -14.99 -18.11
N VAL A 143 -3.65 -14.24 -17.36
CA VAL A 143 -5.10 -14.49 -17.25
C VAL A 143 -5.78 -13.97 -18.51
N ASP A 144 -5.58 -12.69 -18.80
CA ASP A 144 -6.08 -11.99 -19.99
C ASP A 144 -5.08 -10.91 -20.45
N SER A 145 -5.50 -9.95 -21.28
CA SER A 145 -4.61 -8.89 -21.77
C SER A 145 -4.30 -7.79 -20.75
N LYS A 146 -4.92 -7.79 -19.57
CA LYS A 146 -4.77 -6.76 -18.53
C LYS A 146 -4.34 -7.31 -17.19
N ILE A 147 -4.41 -8.63 -16.99
CA ILE A 147 -4.18 -9.27 -15.70
C ILE A 147 -3.13 -10.35 -15.85
N MET A 148 -2.12 -10.26 -15.00
CA MET A 148 -1.08 -11.28 -14.84
C MET A 148 -1.06 -11.73 -13.38
N GLN A 149 -0.75 -12.99 -13.15
CA GLN A 149 -0.42 -13.51 -11.82
C GLN A 149 1.05 -13.88 -11.82
N VAL A 150 1.80 -13.42 -10.82
CA VAL A 150 3.21 -13.73 -10.63
C VAL A 150 3.32 -14.40 -9.27
N ASP A 151 3.76 -15.66 -9.25
CA ASP A 151 3.91 -16.47 -8.04
C ASP A 151 2.71 -16.37 -7.09
N GLU A 152 1.52 -16.59 -7.66
CA GLU A 152 0.21 -16.65 -6.98
C GLU A 152 -0.41 -15.28 -6.62
N VAL A 153 0.30 -14.17 -6.81
CA VAL A 153 -0.23 -12.81 -6.59
C VAL A 153 -0.70 -12.20 -7.91
N TYR A 154 -1.91 -11.63 -7.92
CA TYR A 154 -2.49 -10.99 -9.09
C TYR A 154 -2.08 -9.52 -9.22
N TYR A 155 -1.76 -9.12 -10.44
CA TYR A 155 -1.35 -7.78 -10.83
C TYR A 155 -2.17 -7.27 -12.02
N ASP A 156 -2.50 -5.98 -11.98
CA ASP A 156 -2.98 -5.23 -13.13
C ASP A 156 -1.80 -4.75 -13.99
N VAL A 157 -1.96 -4.87 -15.31
CA VAL A 157 -1.01 -4.35 -16.29
C VAL A 157 -1.41 -2.92 -16.63
N ILE A 158 -0.60 -1.95 -16.20
CA ILE A 158 -1.01 -0.54 -16.14
C ILE A 158 -0.50 0.32 -17.30
N ASN A 159 0.61 -0.04 -17.95
CA ASN A 159 1.20 0.78 -19.02
C ASN A 159 0.57 0.55 -20.41
N SER A 160 0.27 -0.70 -20.74
CA SER A 160 -0.36 -1.10 -22.00
C SER A 160 -0.85 -2.53 -21.92
N PRO A 161 -1.96 -2.91 -22.59
CA PRO A 161 -2.39 -4.30 -22.64
C PRO A 161 -1.30 -5.23 -23.18
N LEU A 162 -1.26 -6.47 -22.66
CA LEU A 162 -0.36 -7.51 -23.14
C LEU A 162 -0.56 -7.76 -24.64
N ASP A 163 0.53 -7.78 -25.38
CA ASP A 163 0.55 -8.14 -26.79
C ASP A 163 0.52 -9.66 -26.91
N LEU A 164 -0.70 -10.20 -26.78
CA LEU A 164 -0.94 -11.63 -26.83
C LEU A 164 -0.52 -12.23 -28.18
N VAL A 165 -0.57 -11.47 -29.28
CA VAL A 165 -0.15 -11.96 -30.61
C VAL A 165 1.35 -12.20 -30.65
N THR A 166 2.15 -11.30 -30.07
CA THR A 166 3.60 -11.51 -29.97
C THR A 166 3.94 -12.67 -29.03
N ILE A 167 3.21 -12.80 -27.92
CA ILE A 167 3.39 -13.92 -26.98
C ILE A 167 3.02 -15.25 -27.65
N ASP A 168 1.90 -15.33 -28.37
CA ASP A 168 1.48 -16.52 -29.12
C ASP A 168 2.59 -16.97 -30.08
N LYS A 169 3.15 -16.05 -30.89
CA LYS A 169 4.26 -16.35 -31.81
C LYS A 169 5.50 -16.87 -31.10
N LEU A 170 5.83 -16.31 -29.93
CA LEU A 170 6.97 -16.78 -29.14
C LEU A 170 6.72 -18.20 -28.64
N VAL A 171 5.53 -18.48 -28.11
CA VAL A 171 5.13 -19.79 -27.59
C VAL A 171 5.04 -20.84 -28.70
N ASP A 172 4.44 -20.52 -29.84
CA ASP A 172 4.34 -21.40 -31.01
C ASP A 172 5.71 -21.76 -31.60
N SER A 173 6.68 -20.88 -31.41
CA SER A 173 8.05 -21.12 -31.86
C SER A 173 8.86 -22.01 -30.93
N MET A 174 8.36 -22.37 -29.73
CA MET A 174 9.14 -23.09 -28.70
C MET A 174 9.45 -24.53 -29.07
#